data_AF-A0A804LB26-F1
#
_entry.id   AF-A0A804LB26-F1
#
_cell.length_a   1.000
_cell.length_b   1.000
_cell.length_c   1.000
_cell.angle_alpha   90.00
_cell.angle_beta   90.00
_cell.angle_gamma   90.00
#
_symmetry.space_group_name_H-M   'P 1'
#
loop_
_entity.id
_entity.type
_entity.pdbx_description
1 polymer ?
#
loop_
_entity_poly.entity_id
_entity_poly.type
_entity_poly.pdbx_seq_one_letter_code
_entity_poly.pdbx_strand_id
1 'polypeptide(L)'
;MFWLICKQSFYGARTLTFMMLNLEISQAIIFPWSQLLQREANKRLGSRSGPGSSGNEIENHKWFKSITWKKLMQREIRPSVSGHGCISNFDE
;
A
#
# COMPACT_ATOMS: atom_id res chain seq x y z
N MET A 1 -12.09 -6.78 42.60
CA MET A 1 -11.20 -7.95 42.52
C MET A 1 -11.93 -9.22 42.02
N PHE A 2 -12.92 -9.14 41.12
CA PHE A 2 -13.57 -10.35 40.56
C PHE A 2 -13.94 -10.27 39.07
N TRP A 3 -13.54 -9.19 38.37
CA TRP A 3 -13.80 -9.02 36.94
C TRP A 3 -12.50 -8.94 36.11
N LEU A 4 -11.51 -9.73 36.51
CA LEU A 4 -10.23 -9.87 35.79
C LEU A 4 -9.91 -11.31 35.39
N ILE A 5 -10.80 -12.28 35.68
CA ILE A 5 -10.52 -13.71 35.44
C ILE A 5 -11.32 -14.27 34.24
N CYS A 6 -12.44 -13.67 33.82
CA CYS A 6 -13.24 -14.20 32.70
C CYS A 6 -12.84 -13.70 31.30
N LYS A 7 -11.83 -12.82 31.15
CA LYS A 7 -11.34 -12.38 29.83
C LYS A 7 -10.12 -13.18 29.34
N GLN A 8 -9.59 -14.12 30.11
CA GLN A 8 -8.35 -14.84 29.73
C GLN A 8 -8.59 -16.15 28.95
N SER A 9 -9.83 -16.63 28.82
CA SER A 9 -10.10 -17.96 28.20
C SER A 9 -10.67 -17.94 26.77
N PHE A 10 -10.93 -16.78 26.16
CA PHE A 10 -11.48 -16.73 24.79
C PHE A 10 -10.65 -15.91 23.77
N TYR A 11 -9.48 -15.41 24.16
CA TYR A 11 -8.56 -14.67 23.26
C TYR A 11 -7.35 -15.50 22.81
N GLY A 12 -7.37 -16.81 23.03
CA GLY A 12 -6.18 -17.67 22.92
C GLY A 12 -5.91 -18.31 21.56
N ALA A 13 -6.84 -18.30 20.58
CA ALA A 13 -6.63 -19.08 19.34
C ALA A 13 -7.16 -18.47 18.04
N ARG A 14 -8.11 -17.53 18.08
CA ARG A 14 -8.75 -16.99 16.86
C ARG A 14 -8.19 -15.64 16.39
N THR A 15 -7.64 -14.84 17.30
CA THR A 15 -6.95 -13.58 16.94
C THR A 15 -5.54 -13.83 16.43
N LEU A 16 -4.87 -14.89 16.89
CA LEU A 16 -3.55 -15.27 16.37
C LEU A 16 -3.63 -15.74 14.93
N THR A 17 -4.66 -16.48 14.52
CA THR A 17 -4.82 -16.90 13.11
C THR A 17 -5.03 -15.71 12.16
N PHE A 18 -5.73 -14.65 12.58
CA PHE A 18 -5.90 -13.43 11.77
C PHE A 18 -4.67 -12.51 11.77
N MET A 19 -3.89 -12.50 12.86
CA MET A 19 -2.60 -11.79 12.91
C MET A 19 -1.48 -12.54 12.17
N MET A 20 -1.51 -13.88 12.15
CA MET A 20 -0.51 -14.73 11.48
C MET A 20 -0.69 -14.79 9.96
N LEU A 21 -1.90 -14.56 9.43
CA LEU A 21 -2.14 -14.45 7.97
C LEU A 21 -1.64 -13.13 7.36
N ASN A 22 -1.23 -12.16 8.18
CA ASN A 22 -0.66 -10.88 7.71
C ASN A 22 0.88 -10.84 7.78
N LEU A 23 1.54 -11.93 8.17
CA LEU A 23 3.00 -11.97 8.36
C LEU A 23 3.79 -12.10 7.05
N GLU A 24 3.14 -12.34 5.91
CA GLU A 24 3.80 -12.46 4.61
C GLU A 24 3.90 -11.12 3.85
N ILE A 25 3.17 -10.10 4.30
CA ILE A 25 3.23 -8.78 3.67
C ILE A 25 4.32 -7.97 4.37
N SER A 26 5.42 -7.74 3.65
CA SER A 26 6.53 -6.92 4.15
C SER A 26 6.04 -5.61 4.74
N GLN A 27 6.62 -5.19 5.87
CA GLN A 27 6.36 -3.89 6.49
C GLN A 27 6.55 -2.72 5.50
N ALA A 28 7.40 -2.92 4.48
CA ALA A 28 7.58 -1.99 3.38
C ALA A 28 6.30 -1.76 2.57
N ILE A 29 5.43 -2.75 2.46
CA ILE A 29 4.13 -2.67 1.78
C ILE A 29 3.07 -2.13 2.75
N ILE A 30 3.03 -2.57 4.00
CA ILE A 30 1.96 -2.15 4.95
C ILE A 30 1.94 -0.62 5.18
N PHE A 31 3.10 0.00 5.27
CA PHE A 31 3.25 1.42 5.62
C PHE A 31 2.70 2.42 4.56
N PRO A 32 3.02 2.31 3.26
CA PRO A 32 2.41 3.17 2.24
C PRO A 32 0.90 2.96 2.09
N TRP A 33 0.42 1.71 2.19
CA TRP A 33 -0.99 1.41 1.98
C TRP A 33 -1.87 2.01 3.10
N SER A 34 -1.40 1.97 4.35
CA SER A 34 -2.13 2.58 5.46
C SER A 34 -2.26 4.12 5.35
N GLN A 35 -1.29 4.80 4.72
CA GLN A 35 -1.35 6.25 4.50
C GLN A 35 -2.16 6.64 3.25
N LEU A 36 -2.13 5.82 2.20
CA LEU A 36 -2.96 6.00 1.00
C LEU A 36 -4.43 5.69 1.27
N LEU A 37 -4.72 4.70 2.10
CA LEU A 37 -6.08 4.28 2.48
C LEU A 37 -6.56 4.95 3.76
N GLN A 38 -5.98 6.09 4.13
CA GLN A 38 -6.43 6.85 5.29
C GLN A 38 -7.88 7.30 5.11
N ARG A 39 -8.72 7.02 6.12
CA ARG A 39 -10.16 7.30 6.11
C ARG A 39 -10.43 8.80 6.02
N GLU A 40 -9.69 9.58 6.81
CA GLU A 40 -9.78 11.03 6.82
C GLU A 40 -9.07 11.62 5.61
N ALA A 41 -9.83 12.27 4.71
CA ALA A 41 -9.33 12.73 3.43
C ALA A 41 -8.18 13.75 3.53
N ASN A 42 -8.16 14.58 4.58
CA ASN A 42 -7.13 15.59 4.84
C ASN A 42 -5.82 15.02 5.42
N LYS A 43 -5.85 13.79 5.92
CA LYS A 43 -4.67 13.07 6.46
C LYS A 43 -4.13 12.04 5.46
N ARG A 44 -4.73 11.94 4.27
CA ARG A 44 -4.35 10.96 3.27
C ARG A 44 -3.07 11.41 2.57
N LEU A 45 -2.17 10.48 2.30
CA LEU A 45 -1.00 10.76 1.49
C LEU A 45 -1.44 11.33 0.13
N GLY A 46 -0.94 12.51 -0.25
CA GLY A 46 -1.31 13.20 -1.48
C GLY A 46 -2.55 14.11 -1.35
N SER A 47 -3.10 14.33 -0.15
CA SER A 47 -4.20 15.27 0.05
C SER A 47 -3.76 16.66 0.49
N ARG A 48 -2.49 16.84 0.84
CA ARG A 48 -2.01 18.12 1.38
C ARG A 48 -2.15 19.21 0.31
N SER A 49 -2.89 20.26 0.66
CA SER A 49 -3.04 21.47 -0.17
C SER A 49 -2.10 22.55 0.35
N GLY A 50 -1.28 23.14 -0.51
CA GLY A 50 -0.31 24.18 -0.16
C GLY A 50 0.82 24.32 -1.20
N PRO A 51 1.74 25.30 -1.03
CA PRO A 51 2.91 25.44 -1.89
C PRO A 51 3.82 24.22 -1.73
N GLY A 52 4.07 23.50 -2.84
CA GLY A 52 4.62 22.13 -2.80
C GLY A 52 3.48 21.12 -2.93
N SER A 53 3.15 20.81 -4.19
CA SER A 53 1.97 20.07 -4.60
C SER A 53 1.80 18.70 -3.92
N SER A 54 0.56 18.20 -3.91
CA SER A 54 0.20 16.84 -3.51
C SER A 54 1.02 15.74 -4.21
N GLY A 55 1.43 15.98 -5.46
CA GLY A 55 2.28 15.04 -6.21
C GLY A 55 3.64 14.81 -5.56
N ASN A 56 4.24 15.87 -5.00
CA ASN A 56 5.57 15.79 -4.37
C ASN A 56 5.55 14.90 -3.11
N GLU A 57 4.41 14.79 -2.41
CA GLU A 57 4.30 13.94 -1.22
C GLU A 57 4.42 12.46 -1.57
N ILE A 58 3.78 12.05 -2.67
CA ILE A 58 3.82 10.68 -3.18
C ILE A 58 5.22 10.39 -3.73
N GLU A 59 5.78 11.32 -4.52
CA GLU A 59 7.09 11.13 -5.15
C GLU A 59 8.23 10.94 -4.14
N ASN A 60 8.17 11.66 -3.02
CA ASN A 60 9.21 11.63 -1.97
C ASN A 60 8.99 10.56 -0.91
N HIS A 61 7.88 9.81 -0.94
CA HIS A 61 7.61 8.80 0.07
C HIS A 61 8.56 7.60 -0.06
N LYS A 62 9.05 7.08 1.07
CA LYS A 62 10.15 6.09 1.15
C LYS A 62 9.93 4.84 0.29
N TRP A 63 8.67 4.42 0.14
CA TRP A 63 8.32 3.27 -0.70
C TRP A 63 8.53 3.52 -2.20
N PHE A 64 8.26 4.74 -2.68
CA PHE A 64 8.44 5.11 -4.08
C PHE A 64 9.84 5.62 -4.39
N LYS A 65 10.77 5.60 -3.42
CA LYS A 65 12.15 6.10 -3.59
C LYS A 65 12.92 5.41 -4.73
N SER A 66 12.62 4.14 -5.02
CA SER A 66 13.23 3.40 -6.13
C SER A 66 12.64 3.74 -7.51
N ILE A 67 11.50 4.44 -7.55
CA ILE A 67 10.87 4.85 -8.80
C ILE A 67 11.64 6.03 -9.36
N THR A 68 12.15 5.87 -10.58
CA THR A 68 12.69 7.00 -11.35
C THR A 68 11.52 7.71 -12.03
N TRP A 69 10.91 8.68 -11.34
CA TRP A 69 9.73 9.41 -11.82
C TRP A 69 9.90 10.02 -13.21
N LYS A 70 11.09 10.53 -13.52
CA LYS A 70 11.42 11.07 -14.86
C LYS A 70 11.22 10.02 -15.97
N LYS A 71 11.72 8.80 -15.77
CA LYS A 71 11.59 7.69 -16.74
C LYS A 71 10.14 7.25 -16.90
N LEU A 72 9.38 7.24 -15.79
CA LEU A 72 7.95 6.93 -15.81
C LEU A 72 7.19 7.97 -16.65
N MET A 73 7.42 9.27 -16.41
CA MET A 73 6.78 10.36 -17.15
C MET A 73 7.18 10.38 -18.64
N GLN A 74 8.41 9.94 -18.95
CA GLN A 74 8.90 9.80 -20.32
C GLN A 74 8.44 8.50 -21.02
N ARG A 75 7.62 7.66 -20.36
CA ARG A 75 7.11 6.38 -20.90
C ARG A 75 8.22 5.42 -21.32
N GLU A 76 9.33 5.44 -20.58
CA GLU A 76 10.45 4.50 -20.79
C GLU A 76 10.17 3.12 -20.17
N ILE A 77 9.30 3.06 -19.16
CA ILE A 77 8.80 1.81 -18.59
C ILE A 77 7.63 1.35 -19.46
N ARG A 78 7.78 0.22 -20.16
CA ARG A 78 6.78 -0.30 -21.10
C ARG A 78 6.36 -1.72 -20.75
N PRO A 79 5.09 -2.09 -20.99
CA PRO A 79 4.66 -3.47 -20.88
C PRO A 79 5.34 -4.33 -21.94
N SER A 80 5.49 -5.62 -21.66
CA SER A 80 5.99 -6.58 -22.64
C SER A 80 4.92 -6.80 -23.72
N VAL A 81 5.25 -6.47 -24.96
CA VAL A 81 4.41 -6.71 -26.14
C VAL A 81 5.25 -7.40 -27.20
N SER A 82 4.76 -8.53 -27.71
CA SER A 82 5.50 -9.36 -28.67
C SER A 82 5.40 -8.89 -30.12
N GLY A 83 4.61 -7.85 -30.41
CA GLY A 83 4.49 -7.29 -31.76
C GLY A 83 3.11 -6.69 -32.06
N HIS A 84 2.88 -6.41 -33.35
CA HIS A 84 1.61 -5.89 -33.84
C HIS A 84 0.50 -6.96 -33.69
N GLY A 85 -0.65 -6.59 -33.14
CA GLY A 85 -1.76 -7.51 -32.89
C GLY A 85 -1.59 -8.43 -31.67
N CYS A 86 -0.63 -8.14 -30.78
CA CYS A 86 -0.44 -8.89 -29.55
C CYS A 86 -1.68 -8.75 -28.64
N ILE A 87 -2.40 -9.86 -28.43
CA ILE A 87 -3.55 -9.95 -27.52
C ILE A 87 -3.25 -10.74 -26.23
N SER A 88 -1.98 -11.09 -25.96
CA SER A 88 -1.61 -11.95 -24.83
C SER A 88 -1.89 -11.36 -23.44
N ASN A 89 -2.18 -10.05 -23.37
CA ASN A 89 -2.50 -9.34 -22.13
C ASN A 89 -4.02 -9.09 -21.97
N PHE A 90 -4.85 -9.68 -22.84
CA PHE A 90 -6.32 -9.63 -22.75
C PHE A 90 -6.84 -11.01 -22.33
N ASP A 91 -7.96 -11.02 -21.61
CA ASP A 91 -8.71 -12.23 -21.34
C ASP A 91 -9.45 -12.69 -22.62
N GLU A 92 -9.81 -13.98 -22.68
CA GLU A 92 -10.62 -14.56 -23.76
C GLU A 92 -12.09 -14.13 -23.73
#